data_AF-A0A9D8B6G1-F1
#
_entry.id   AF-A0A9D8B6G1-F1
#
_cell.length_a   1.000
_cell.length_b   1.000
_cell.length_c   1.000
_cell.angle_alpha   90.00
_cell.angle_beta   90.00
_cell.angle_gamma   90.00
#
_symmetry.space_group_name_H-M   'P 1'
#
loop_
_entity.id
_entity.type
_entity.pdbx_description
1 polymer ?
#
loop_
_entity_poly.entity_id
_entity_poly.type
_entity_poly.pdbx_seq_one_letter_code
_entity_poly.pdbx_strand_id
1 'polypeptide(L)'
;MMTLQEIILDIHALTEDVKIYERKYGILSETFYELYTRGEEPSDDDWVLDWSDWAGAYKILLRRQEQYRHTIQALRGQTQALTDLIERATRREPIPVVS
;
A
#
# COMPACT_ATOMS: atom_id res chain seq x y z
N MET A 1 -5.46 -17.02 -3.16
CA MET A 1 -4.71 -16.30 -4.22
C MET A 1 -5.40 -14.95 -4.36
N MET A 2 -4.69 -13.84 -4.18
CA MET A 2 -5.29 -12.50 -4.21
C MET A 2 -5.42 -12.02 -5.65
N THR A 3 -6.45 -11.25 -5.93
CA THR A 3 -6.69 -10.61 -7.23
C THR A 3 -6.16 -9.18 -7.23
N LEU A 4 -5.90 -8.64 -8.42
CA LEU A 4 -5.48 -7.25 -8.59
C LEU A 4 -6.52 -6.29 -8.00
N GLN A 5 -7.82 -6.59 -8.13
CA GLN A 5 -8.91 -5.80 -7.58
C GLN A 5 -8.88 -5.78 -6.05
N GLU A 6 -8.64 -6.93 -5.40
CA GLU A 6 -8.49 -7.00 -3.93
C GLU A 6 -7.28 -6.20 -3.45
N ILE A 7 -6.15 -6.27 -4.16
CA ILE A 7 -4.97 -5.45 -3.83
C ILE A 7 -5.28 -3.96 -3.96
N ILE A 8 -6.00 -3.53 -4.99
CA ILE A 8 -6.39 -2.13 -5.17
C ILE A 8 -7.30 -1.67 -4.03
N LEU A 9 -8.28 -2.51 -3.63
CA LEU A 9 -9.16 -2.20 -2.50
C LEU A 9 -8.37 -2.10 -1.19
N ASP A 10 -7.44 -3.02 -0.92
CA ASP A 10 -6.53 -2.97 0.23
C ASP A 10 -5.70 -1.69 0.21
N ILE A 11 -5.11 -1.33 -0.93
CA ILE A 11 -4.30 -0.09 -1.06
C ILE A 11 -5.16 1.12 -0.70
N HIS A 12 -6.40 1.20 -1.20
CA HIS A 12 -7.28 2.33 -0.89
C HIS A 12 -7.67 2.37 0.59
N ALA A 13 -8.04 1.24 1.19
CA ALA A 13 -8.37 1.16 2.61
C ALA A 13 -7.19 1.58 3.49
N LEU A 14 -6.02 0.99 3.27
CA LEU A 14 -4.81 1.29 4.04
C LEU A 14 -4.33 2.72 3.83
N THR A 15 -4.53 3.30 2.64
CA THR A 15 -4.21 4.71 2.39
C THR A 15 -5.09 5.63 3.24
N GLU A 16 -6.38 5.33 3.38
CA GLU A 16 -7.28 6.12 4.24
C GLU A 16 -6.94 5.94 5.72
N ASP A 17 -6.60 4.73 6.16
CA ASP A 17 -6.14 4.47 7.53
C ASP A 17 -4.89 5.30 7.85
N VAL A 18 -3.89 5.24 6.97
CA VAL A 18 -2.64 5.99 7.12
C VAL A 18 -2.88 7.51 7.14
N LYS A 19 -3.78 8.03 6.30
CA LYS A 19 -4.15 9.46 6.26
C LYS A 19 -4.79 9.98 7.55
N ILE A 20 -5.37 9.12 8.38
CA ILE A 20 -5.89 9.54 9.69
C ILE A 20 -4.74 10.05 10.55
N TYR A 21 -3.64 9.31 10.59
CA TYR A 21 -2.45 9.67 11.35
C TYR A 21 -1.73 10.89 10.75
N GLU A 22 -1.58 10.95 9.42
CA GLU A 22 -0.98 12.12 8.77
C GLU A 22 -1.71 13.42 9.09
N ARG A 23 -3.05 13.37 9.13
CA ARG A 23 -3.88 14.52 9.54
C ARG A 23 -3.76 14.83 11.03
N LYS A 24 -3.69 13.81 11.88
CA LYS A 24 -3.55 13.97 13.33
C LYS A 24 -2.25 14.66 13.70
N TYR A 25 -1.14 14.28 13.06
CA TYR A 25 0.20 14.75 13.41
C TYR A 25 0.78 15.80 12.45
N GLY A 26 0.13 16.06 11.31
CA GLY A 26 0.52 17.11 10.37
C GLY A 26 1.78 16.80 9.55
N ILE A 27 2.20 15.53 9.48
CA ILE A 27 3.36 15.08 8.70
C ILE A 27 3.02 13.84 7.87
N LEU A 28 3.75 13.64 6.78
CA LEU A 28 3.54 12.50 5.89
C LEU A 28 4.15 11.22 6.46
N SER A 29 3.57 10.09 6.07
CA SER A 29 3.99 8.76 6.51
C SER A 29 5.42 8.40 6.12
N GLU A 30 5.96 9.00 5.05
CA GLU A 30 7.36 8.82 4.69
C GLU A 30 8.31 9.32 5.79
N THR A 31 8.01 10.47 6.40
CA THR A 31 8.79 11.04 7.51
C THR A 31 8.67 10.17 8.76
N PHE A 32 7.46 9.71 9.07
CA PHE A 32 7.27 8.76 10.16
C PHE A 32 8.03 7.45 9.95
N TYR A 33 8.06 6.97 8.71
CA TYR A 33 8.73 5.73 8.38
C TYR A 33 10.24 5.83 8.46
N GLU A 34 10.81 6.98 8.11
CA GLU A 34 12.23 7.24 8.29
C GLU A 34 12.64 7.11 9.78
N LEU A 35 11.92 7.76 10.69
CA LEU A 35 12.13 7.64 12.13
C LEU A 35 11.96 6.19 12.62
N TYR A 36 10.90 5.52 12.16
CA TYR A 36 10.63 4.12 12.47
C TYR A 36 11.81 3.22 12.06
N THR A 37 12.35 3.40 10.85
CA THR A 37 13.47 2.59 10.35
C THR A 37 14.79 2.85 11.09
N ARG A 38 14.94 4.01 11.74
CA ARG A 38 16.08 4.36 12.58
C ARG A 38 15.97 3.82 14.01
N GLY A 39 14.81 3.28 14.39
CA GLY A 39 14.54 2.85 15.76
C GLY A 39 14.36 4.01 16.73
N GLU A 40 14.02 5.20 16.22
CA GLU A 40 13.71 6.37 17.03
C GLU A 40 12.22 6.32 17.38
N GLU A 41 11.91 5.86 18.60
CA GLU A 41 10.54 5.86 19.11
C GLU A 41 10.19 7.23 19.71
N PRO A 42 8.93 7.70 19.52
CA PRO A 42 8.45 8.88 20.22
C PRO A 42 8.59 8.74 21.73
N SER A 43 9.02 9.80 22.42
CA SER A 43 9.14 9.79 23.89
C SER A 43 7.80 9.98 24.61
N ASP A 44 6.72 10.25 23.87
CA ASP A 44 5.38 10.50 24.38
C ASP A 44 4.54 9.21 24.27
N ASP A 45 4.05 8.69 25.39
CA ASP A 45 3.29 7.44 25.46
C ASP A 45 2.00 7.47 24.62
N ASP A 46 1.37 8.65 24.47
CA ASP A 46 0.17 8.81 23.63
C ASP A 46 0.50 8.62 22.14
N TRP A 47 1.77 8.82 21.75
CA TRP A 47 2.23 8.61 20.38
C TRP A 47 2.57 7.15 20.13
N VAL A 48 3.06 6.41 21.12
CA VAL A 48 3.55 5.03 20.96
C VAL A 48 2.45 4.06 20.49
N LEU A 49 1.21 4.23 20.97
CA LEU A 49 0.10 3.36 20.59
C LEU A 49 -0.32 3.59 19.13
N ASP A 50 -0.55 4.85 18.76
CA ASP A 50 -0.88 5.22 17.38
C ASP A 50 0.25 4.91 16.41
N TRP A 51 1.51 5.00 16.87
CA TRP A 51 2.70 4.69 16.10
C TRP A 51 2.75 3.23 15.67
N SER A 52 2.40 2.30 16.58
CA SER A 52 2.42 0.86 16.30
C SER A 52 1.36 0.48 15.26
N ASP A 53 0.15 1.02 15.40
CA ASP A 53 -0.96 0.78 14.48
C ASP A 53 -0.69 1.40 13.10
N TRP A 54 -0.22 2.65 13.07
CA TRP A 54 0.21 3.31 11.84
C TRP A 54 1.33 2.53 11.13
N ALA A 55 2.37 2.10 11.85
CA ALA A 55 3.51 1.38 11.27
C ALA A 55 3.07 0.03 10.68
N GLY A 56 2.12 -0.65 11.32
CA GLY A 56 1.47 -1.85 10.80
C GLY A 56 0.76 -1.57 9.47
N ALA A 57 -0.16 -0.60 9.45
CA ALA A 57 -0.92 -0.22 8.27
C ALA A 57 0.00 0.21 7.10
N TYR A 58 0.99 1.06 7.39
CA TYR A 58 1.90 1.60 6.38
C TYR A 58 2.80 0.53 5.77
N LYS A 59 3.31 -0.44 6.56
CA LYS A 59 4.08 -1.57 6.02
C LYS A 59 3.24 -2.46 5.10
N ILE A 60 1.99 -2.72 5.47
CA ILE A 60 1.07 -3.50 4.63
C ILE A 60 0.81 -2.71 3.34
N LEU A 61 0.59 -1.40 3.42
CA LEU A 61 0.40 -0.54 2.26
C LEU A 61 1.59 -0.62 1.29
N LEU A 62 2.82 -0.47 1.78
CA LEU A 62 4.03 -0.59 0.96
C LEU A 62 4.12 -1.96 0.29
N ARG A 63 3.83 -3.04 1.02
CA ARG A 63 3.82 -4.40 0.46
C ARG A 63 2.76 -4.55 -0.64
N ARG A 64 1.54 -4.04 -0.44
CA ARG A 64 0.45 -4.10 -1.43
C ARG A 64 0.79 -3.29 -2.68
N GLN A 65 1.38 -2.10 -2.52
CA GLN A 65 1.87 -1.29 -3.61
C GLN A 65 2.98 -1.99 -4.41
N GLU A 66 3.90 -2.68 -3.73
CA GLU A 66 4.94 -3.49 -4.38
C GLU A 66 4.33 -4.66 -5.16
N GLN A 67 3.39 -5.41 -4.57
CA GLN A 67 2.69 -6.50 -5.24
C GLN A 67 1.92 -6.02 -6.49
N TYR A 68 1.28 -4.86 -6.40
CA TYR A 68 0.65 -4.20 -7.54
C TYR A 68 1.70 -3.88 -8.63
N ARG A 69 2.79 -3.20 -8.28
CA ARG A 69 3.85 -2.84 -9.23
C ARG A 69 4.45 -4.06 -9.92
N HIS A 70 4.77 -5.12 -9.18
CA HIS A 70 5.26 -6.37 -9.75
C HIS A 70 4.26 -7.04 -10.69
N THR A 71 2.97 -7.08 -10.30
CA THR A 71 1.93 -7.67 -11.15
C THR A 71 1.79 -6.90 -12.47
N ILE A 72 1.76 -5.56 -12.41
CA ILE A 72 1.70 -4.73 -13.62
C ILE A 72 2.96 -4.91 -14.48
N GLN A 73 4.14 -4.98 -13.88
CA GLN A 73 5.40 -5.23 -14.61
C GLN A 73 5.41 -6.60 -15.31
N ALA A 74 4.99 -7.66 -14.60
CA ALA A 74 4.90 -9.01 -15.16
C ALA A 74 3.90 -9.09 -16.33
N LEU A 75 2.80 -8.34 -16.25
CA LEU A 75 1.82 -8.26 -17.33
C LEU A 75 2.34 -7.44 -18.52
N ARG A 76 3.08 -6.35 -18.29
CA ARG A 76 3.69 -5.52 -19.35
C ARG A 76 4.78 -6.25 -20.15
N GLY A 77 5.47 -7.22 -19.55
CA GLY A 77 6.46 -8.06 -20.24
C GLY A 77 5.86 -8.90 -21.38
N GLN A 78 4.54 -9.02 -21.46
CA GLN A 78 3.80 -9.69 -22.54
C GLN A 78 3.32 -8.61 -23.53
N THR A 79 4.01 -8.44 -24.65
CA THR A 79 4.12 -7.21 -25.46
C THR A 79 2.85 -6.69 -26.19
N GLN A 80 1.65 -7.17 -25.85
CA GLN A 80 0.36 -6.61 -26.31
C GLN A 80 -0.50 -6.04 -25.16
N ALA A 81 -0.03 -6.12 -23.90
CA ALA A 81 -0.91 -6.27 -22.75
C ALA A 81 -1.42 -5.01 -22.05
N LEU A 82 -0.94 -3.79 -22.33
CA LEU A 82 -1.34 -2.63 -21.49
C LEU A 82 -2.80 -2.20 -21.73
N THR A 83 -3.22 -2.10 -23.00
CA THR A 83 -4.61 -1.78 -23.35
C THR A 83 -5.54 -2.92 -22.93
N ASP A 84 -5.16 -4.16 -23.21
CA ASP A 84 -5.91 -5.36 -22.79
C ASP A 84 -6.03 -5.43 -21.26
N LEU A 85 -4.99 -5.06 -20.52
CA LEU A 85 -5.02 -5.01 -19.05
C LEU A 85 -6.00 -3.96 -18.54
N ILE A 86 -5.99 -2.76 -19.13
CA ILE A 86 -6.93 -1.69 -18.78
C ILE A 86 -8.37 -2.15 -19.09
N GLU A 87 -8.59 -2.81 -20.23
CA GLU A 87 -9.91 -3.36 -20.57
C GLU A 87 -10.37 -4.42 -19.56
N ARG A 88 -9.51 -5.38 -19.21
CA ARG A 88 -9.81 -6.44 -18.24
C ARG A 88 -10.08 -5.87 -16.84
N ALA A 89 -9.28 -4.89 -16.41
CA ALA A 89 -9.49 -4.18 -15.16
C ALA A 89 -10.82 -3.42 -15.17
N THR A 90 -11.16 -2.75 -16.28
CA THR A 90 -12.43 -2.02 -16.46
C THR A 90 -13.63 -2.97 -16.43
N ARG A 91 -13.49 -4.17 -17.00
CA ARG A 91 -14.48 -5.25 -16.96
C ARG A 91 -14.53 -5.99 -15.62
N ARG A 92 -13.68 -5.61 -14.65
CA ARG A 92 -13.53 -6.27 -13.34
C ARG A 92 -13.25 -7.78 -13.47
N GLU A 93 -12.54 -8.17 -14.51
CA GLU A 93 -12.12 -9.55 -14.66
C GLU A 93 -11.09 -9.90 -13.57
N PRO A 94 -11.16 -11.10 -12.97
CA PRO A 94 -10.21 -11.50 -11.95
C PRO A 94 -8.81 -11.66 -12.59
N ILE A 95 -7.89 -10.78 -12.18
CA ILE A 95 -6.48 -10.84 -12.57
C ILE A 95 -5.71 -11.40 -11.36
N PRO A 96 -5.12 -12.59 -11.45
CA PRO A 96 -4.35 -13.17 -10.36
C PRO A 96 -3.06 -12.37 -10.14
N VAL A 97 -2.70 -12.17 -8.87
CA VAL A 97 -1.47 -11.49 -8.45
C VAL A 97 -0.35 -12.51 -8.36
N VAL A 98 0.81 -12.15 -8.91
CA VAL A 98 2.05 -12.93 -8.77
C VAL A 98 2.61 -12.69 -7.36
N SER A 99 2.82 -13.76 -6.59
CA SER A 99 3.36 -13.69 -5.22
C SER A 99 4.88 -13.57 -5.20
#